data_AF-A0A7R6WZ60-F1
#
_entry.id   AF-A0A7R6WZ60-F1
#
_cell.length_a   1.000
_cell.length_b   1.000
_cell.length_c   1.000
_cell.angle_alpha   90.00
_cell.angle_beta   90.00
_cell.angle_gamma   90.00
#
_symmetry.space_group_name_H-M   'P 1'
#
loop_
_entity.id
_entity.type
_entity.pdbx_description
1 polymer ?
#
loop_
_entity_poly.entity_id
_entity_poly.type
_entity_poly.pdbx_seq_one_letter_code
_entity_poly.pdbx_strand_id
1 'polypeptide(L)'
;MDIAAQSIEGGFADPVFNAQTVFRAVMDAMARPGSVQPLPALARPPAPLSGTAGAVALALCDNDTPLWLDPALHTSAAIGSWLGFHTGAPLANTPADAHFAFVATPAEMMALDGFSQGTQDYPDRSTTLILQVSDFTSGVPLLLEGPGIETSATIAPAQMPRHFIEQWKQNIQRFPRGVDIILATPEGIACLPRTTRIKTMGA
;
A
#
# COMPACT_ATOMS: atom_id res chain seq x y z
N MET A 1 15.71 -4.19 -23.86
CA MET A 1 14.55 -5.12 -23.79
C MET A 1 13.35 -4.37 -24.32
N ASP A 2 12.51 -5.05 -25.08
CA ASP A 2 11.27 -4.49 -25.63
C ASP A 2 10.25 -4.23 -24.51
N ILE A 3 9.69 -3.02 -24.45
CA ILE A 3 8.70 -2.63 -23.43
C ILE A 3 7.46 -3.52 -23.53
N ALA A 4 7.08 -3.92 -24.75
CA ALA A 4 5.94 -4.81 -24.97
C ALA A 4 6.13 -6.20 -24.34
N ALA A 5 7.35 -6.75 -24.40
CA ALA A 5 7.65 -8.02 -23.74
C ALA A 5 7.62 -7.87 -22.21
N GLN A 6 8.18 -6.77 -21.69
CA GLN A 6 8.19 -6.50 -20.25
C GLN A 6 6.80 -6.23 -19.66
N SER A 7 5.83 -5.75 -20.45
CA SER A 7 4.47 -5.53 -19.97
C SER A 7 3.65 -6.82 -19.83
N ILE A 8 3.96 -7.86 -20.60
CA ILE A 8 3.14 -9.10 -20.67
C ILE A 8 3.62 -10.14 -19.64
N GLU A 9 4.92 -10.21 -19.39
CA GLU A 9 5.49 -11.20 -18.46
C GLU A 9 5.36 -10.76 -16.99
N GLY A 10 5.62 -11.69 -16.06
CA GLY A 10 5.75 -11.38 -14.64
C GLY A 10 4.43 -11.16 -13.88
N GLY A 11 3.28 -11.38 -14.51
CA GLY A 11 1.98 -11.48 -13.82
C GLY A 11 1.84 -12.76 -12.99
N PHE A 12 0.64 -13.00 -12.44
CA PHE A 12 0.33 -14.25 -11.73
C PHE A 12 0.41 -15.46 -12.66
N ALA A 13 1.08 -16.52 -12.20
CA ALA A 13 1.14 -17.80 -12.91
C ALA A 13 -0.21 -18.54 -12.86
N ASP A 14 -0.94 -18.41 -11.74
CA ASP A 14 -2.30 -18.90 -11.57
C ASP A 14 -3.19 -17.74 -11.09
N PRO A 15 -3.78 -16.95 -12.03
CA PRO A 15 -4.42 -15.69 -11.70
C PRO A 15 -5.49 -15.77 -10.61
N VAL A 16 -6.33 -16.81 -10.65
CA VAL A 16 -7.44 -16.95 -9.69
C VAL A 16 -6.91 -17.28 -8.29
N PHE A 17 -6.09 -18.33 -8.18
CA PHE A 17 -5.61 -18.78 -6.86
C PHE A 17 -4.58 -17.81 -6.26
N ASN A 18 -3.74 -17.17 -7.09
CA ASN A 18 -2.78 -16.18 -6.63
C ASN A 18 -3.47 -14.89 -6.18
N ALA A 19 -4.44 -14.36 -6.94
CA ALA A 19 -5.21 -13.19 -6.50
C ALA A 19 -5.95 -13.48 -5.18
N GLN A 20 -6.58 -14.65 -5.06
CA GLN A 20 -7.28 -15.06 -3.84
C GLN A 20 -6.33 -15.19 -2.63
N THR A 21 -5.11 -15.69 -2.84
CA THR A 21 -4.07 -15.77 -1.81
C THR A 21 -3.67 -14.39 -1.32
N VAL A 22 -3.40 -13.46 -2.25
CA VAL A 22 -3.01 -12.08 -1.92
C VAL A 22 -4.16 -11.35 -1.22
N PHE A 23 -5.38 -11.43 -1.77
CA PHE A 23 -6.55 -10.80 -1.18
C PHE A 23 -6.79 -11.26 0.26
N ARG A 24 -6.68 -12.57 0.52
CA ARG A 24 -6.80 -13.11 1.89
C ARG A 24 -5.72 -12.55 2.81
N ALA A 25 -4.46 -12.50 2.37
CA ALA A 25 -3.38 -11.93 3.16
C ALA A 25 -3.64 -10.44 3.49
N VAL A 26 -4.14 -9.66 2.54
CA VAL A 26 -4.49 -8.25 2.76
C VAL A 26 -5.63 -8.12 3.77
N MET A 27 -6.69 -8.91 3.61
CA MET A 27 -7.83 -8.93 4.55
C MET A 27 -7.39 -9.31 5.96
N ASP A 28 -6.53 -10.33 6.08
CA ASP A 28 -5.98 -10.80 7.35
C ASP A 28 -5.10 -9.75 8.03
N ALA A 29 -4.31 -9.00 7.26
CA ALA A 29 -3.48 -7.90 7.75
C ALA A 29 -4.30 -6.67 8.14
N MET A 30 -5.35 -6.33 7.38
CA MET A 30 -6.29 -5.25 7.70
C MET A 30 -7.09 -5.56 8.97
N ALA A 31 -7.52 -6.82 9.15
CA ALA A 31 -8.27 -7.26 10.33
C ALA A 31 -7.41 -7.38 11.60
N ARG A 32 -6.08 -7.49 11.46
CA ARG A 32 -5.11 -7.57 12.56
C ARG A 32 -3.97 -6.57 12.34
N PRO A 33 -4.23 -5.25 12.49
CA PRO A 33 -3.26 -4.22 12.14
C PRO A 33 -1.92 -4.40 12.86
N GLY A 34 -0.83 -4.19 12.11
CA GLY A 34 0.54 -4.41 12.60
C GLY A 34 1.02 -5.87 12.65
N SER A 35 0.16 -6.85 12.39
CA SER A 35 0.61 -8.23 12.17
C SER A 35 1.19 -8.38 10.77
N VAL A 36 2.30 -9.11 10.65
CA VAL A 36 2.90 -9.44 9.37
C VAL A 36 2.23 -10.69 8.81
N GLN A 37 1.64 -10.57 7.63
CA GLN A 37 1.13 -11.70 6.86
C GLN A 37 2.16 -12.06 5.80
N PRO A 38 2.71 -13.29 5.83
CA PRO A 38 3.70 -13.72 4.85
C PRO A 38 3.05 -13.77 3.47
N LEU A 39 3.78 -13.30 2.45
CA LEU A 39 3.30 -13.33 1.07
C LEU A 39 4.41 -13.88 0.16
N PRO A 40 4.18 -15.00 -0.55
CA PRO A 40 5.16 -15.50 -1.49
C PRO A 40 5.34 -14.53 -2.67
N ALA A 41 6.48 -14.62 -3.35
CA ALA A 41 6.74 -13.87 -4.57
C ALA A 41 5.89 -14.41 -5.74
N LEU A 42 4.66 -13.89 -5.85
CA LEU A 42 3.67 -14.32 -6.85
C LEU A 42 3.71 -13.50 -8.15
N ALA A 43 4.32 -12.32 -8.13
CA ALA A 43 4.48 -11.45 -9.28
C ALA A 43 5.94 -10.97 -9.40
N ARG A 44 6.33 -10.59 -10.62
CA ARG A 44 7.65 -10.10 -11.00
C ARG A 44 7.51 -8.88 -11.94
N PRO A 45 6.99 -7.75 -11.44
CA PRO A 45 6.87 -6.54 -12.24
C PRO A 45 8.26 -5.95 -12.59
N PRO A 46 8.32 -5.03 -13.57
CA PRO A 46 9.51 -4.23 -13.79
C PRO A 46 9.91 -3.42 -12.55
N ALA A 47 11.21 -3.34 -12.27
CA ALA A 47 11.73 -2.50 -11.20
C ALA A 47 11.48 -1.00 -11.47
N PRO A 48 11.32 -0.16 -10.43
CA PRO A 48 11.45 -0.47 -9.01
C PRO A 48 10.17 -0.95 -8.28
N LEU A 49 9.10 -1.34 -8.99
CA LEU A 49 7.95 -1.97 -8.34
C LEU A 49 8.38 -3.34 -7.77
N SER A 50 8.09 -3.59 -6.51
CA SER A 50 8.44 -4.86 -5.86
C SER A 50 7.45 -5.96 -6.25
N GLY A 51 7.87 -7.23 -6.14
CA GLY A 51 6.97 -8.37 -6.39
C GLY A 51 5.75 -8.37 -5.46
N THR A 52 5.93 -8.00 -4.19
CA THR A 52 4.85 -7.90 -3.20
C THR A 52 3.87 -6.79 -3.56
N ALA A 53 4.36 -5.59 -3.89
CA ALA A 53 3.49 -4.48 -4.29
C ALA A 53 2.79 -4.77 -5.63
N GLY A 54 3.50 -5.34 -6.60
CA GLY A 54 2.91 -5.80 -7.86
C GLY A 54 1.81 -6.84 -7.64
N ALA A 55 2.03 -7.83 -6.76
CA ALA A 55 1.01 -8.82 -6.42
C ALA A 55 -0.24 -8.18 -5.78
N VAL A 56 -0.06 -7.18 -4.90
CA VAL A 56 -1.18 -6.40 -4.35
C VAL A 56 -1.92 -5.65 -5.46
N ALA A 57 -1.22 -5.05 -6.41
CA ALA A 57 -1.84 -4.39 -7.56
C ALA A 57 -2.70 -5.37 -8.38
N LEU A 58 -2.17 -6.55 -8.71
CA LEU A 58 -2.90 -7.55 -9.50
C LEU A 58 -4.12 -8.14 -8.79
N ALA A 59 -4.13 -8.11 -7.46
CA ALA A 59 -5.23 -8.66 -6.67
C ALA A 59 -6.34 -7.63 -6.37
N LEU A 60 -6.01 -6.34 -6.31
CA LEU A 60 -6.91 -5.28 -5.83
C LEU A 60 -7.27 -4.23 -6.87
N CYS A 61 -6.49 -4.08 -7.94
CA CYS A 61 -6.68 -3.03 -8.93
C CYS A 61 -7.32 -3.58 -10.20
N ASP A 62 -8.13 -2.75 -10.83
CA ASP A 62 -8.91 -2.99 -12.03
C ASP A 62 -9.12 -1.66 -12.80
N ASN A 63 -9.90 -1.71 -13.88
CA ASN A 63 -10.19 -0.56 -14.72
C ASN A 63 -10.96 0.59 -14.03
N ASP A 64 -11.57 0.35 -12.87
CA ASP A 64 -12.36 1.34 -12.12
C ASP A 64 -11.58 1.93 -10.93
N THR A 65 -10.31 1.59 -10.78
CA THR A 65 -9.46 2.00 -9.65
C THR A 65 -8.22 2.76 -10.11
N PRO A 66 -8.31 4.10 -10.30
CA PRO A 66 -7.17 4.92 -10.71
C PRO A 66 -5.96 4.80 -9.77
N LEU A 67 -4.78 4.64 -10.37
CA LEU A 67 -3.51 4.44 -9.66
C LEU A 67 -2.66 5.70 -9.69
N TRP A 68 -2.15 6.13 -8.54
CA TRP A 68 -1.04 7.08 -8.50
C TRP A 68 0.27 6.34 -8.23
N LEU A 69 1.32 6.73 -8.95
CA LEU A 69 2.66 6.20 -8.82
C LEU A 69 3.57 7.31 -8.32
N ASP A 70 4.41 7.02 -7.32
CA ASP A 70 5.44 7.98 -6.91
C ASP A 70 6.43 8.27 -8.05
N PRO A 71 7.23 9.36 -7.97
CA PRO A 71 8.13 9.74 -9.05
C PRO A 71 9.10 8.63 -9.48
N ALA A 72 9.57 7.81 -8.54
CA ALA A 72 10.47 6.69 -8.83
C ALA A 72 9.80 5.61 -9.70
N LEU A 73 8.52 5.31 -9.46
CA LEU A 73 7.75 4.36 -10.27
C LEU A 73 7.27 4.99 -11.58
N HIS A 74 6.78 6.23 -11.55
CA HIS A 74 6.18 6.92 -12.69
C HIS A 74 7.18 7.16 -13.84
N THR A 75 8.47 7.34 -13.54
CA THR A 75 9.50 7.52 -14.59
C THR A 75 9.75 6.26 -15.44
N SER A 76 9.32 5.09 -14.96
CA SER A 76 9.46 3.83 -15.68
C SER A 76 8.23 3.54 -16.55
N ALA A 77 8.35 3.79 -17.86
CA ALA A 77 7.29 3.45 -18.82
C ALA A 77 6.90 1.96 -18.80
N ALA A 78 7.84 1.08 -18.44
CA ALA A 78 7.60 -0.35 -18.31
C ALA A 78 6.61 -0.67 -17.18
N ILE A 79 6.67 0.06 -16.06
CA ILE A 79 5.73 -0.14 -14.93
C ILE A 79 4.33 0.28 -15.31
N GLY A 80 4.17 1.47 -15.90
CA GLY A 80 2.86 1.94 -16.36
C GLY A 80 2.23 0.98 -17.38
N SER A 81 3.04 0.48 -18.31
CA SER A 81 2.59 -0.50 -19.32
C SER A 81 2.23 -1.85 -18.70
N TRP A 82 3.02 -2.32 -17.72
CA TRP A 82 2.78 -3.58 -17.02
C TRP A 82 1.51 -3.53 -16.18
N LEU A 83 1.30 -2.46 -15.40
CA LEU A 83 0.07 -2.25 -14.64
C LEU A 83 -1.13 -2.15 -15.59
N GLY A 84 -1.04 -1.34 -16.64
CA GLY A 84 -2.12 -1.21 -17.62
C GLY A 84 -2.48 -2.52 -18.31
N PHE A 85 -1.50 -3.38 -18.60
CA PHE A 85 -1.75 -4.70 -19.21
C PHE A 85 -2.40 -5.69 -18.23
N HIS A 86 -1.85 -5.83 -17.02
CA HIS A 86 -2.27 -6.87 -16.08
C HIS A 86 -3.50 -6.50 -15.24
N THR A 87 -3.75 -5.21 -15.00
CA THR A 87 -4.89 -4.76 -14.19
C THR A 87 -5.91 -3.96 -15.00
N GLY A 88 -5.52 -3.36 -16.12
CA GLY A 88 -6.38 -2.42 -16.85
C GLY A 88 -6.59 -1.09 -16.13
N ALA A 89 -5.93 -0.87 -15.00
CA ALA A 89 -6.15 0.30 -14.16
C ALA A 89 -5.61 1.58 -14.81
N PRO A 90 -6.41 2.66 -14.85
CA PRO A 90 -5.94 3.94 -15.37
C PRO A 90 -4.96 4.60 -14.39
N LEU A 91 -4.06 5.43 -14.91
CA LEU A 91 -3.23 6.28 -14.06
C LEU A 91 -4.00 7.54 -13.66
N ALA A 92 -3.97 7.86 -12.37
CA ALA A 92 -4.51 9.10 -11.81
C ALA A 92 -3.63 10.29 -12.19
N ASN A 93 -4.25 11.44 -12.49
CA ASN A 93 -3.53 12.66 -12.82
C ASN A 93 -2.85 13.28 -11.59
N THR A 94 -3.52 13.20 -10.44
CA THR A 94 -3.03 13.69 -9.16
C THR A 94 -3.20 12.64 -8.07
N PRO A 95 -2.43 12.73 -6.96
CA PRO A 95 -2.61 11.84 -5.80
C PRO A 95 -4.02 11.89 -5.20
N ALA A 96 -4.71 13.03 -5.34
CA ALA A 96 -6.08 13.23 -4.83
C ALA A 96 -7.15 12.50 -5.65
N ASP A 97 -6.82 12.08 -6.88
CA ASP A 97 -7.73 11.34 -7.77
C ASP A 97 -7.57 9.81 -7.65
N ALA A 98 -6.62 9.34 -6.83
CA ALA A 98 -6.20 7.96 -6.79
C ALA A 98 -7.03 7.11 -5.81
N HIS A 99 -7.44 5.92 -6.24
CA HIS A 99 -7.98 4.88 -5.35
C HIS A 99 -6.84 4.10 -4.69
N PHE A 100 -5.76 3.84 -5.43
CA PHE A 100 -4.54 3.23 -4.91
C PHE A 100 -3.32 4.09 -5.24
N ALA A 101 -2.39 4.18 -4.31
CA ALA A 101 -1.11 4.87 -4.50
C ALA A 101 0.04 3.92 -4.23
N PHE A 102 0.89 3.66 -5.23
CA PHE A 102 2.10 2.84 -5.08
C PHE A 102 3.31 3.75 -4.86
N VAL A 103 4.05 3.48 -3.79
CA VAL A 103 5.18 4.32 -3.37
C VAL A 103 6.40 3.45 -3.16
N ALA A 104 7.36 3.55 -4.07
CA ALA A 104 8.64 2.85 -3.96
C ALA A 104 9.58 3.52 -2.93
N THR A 105 9.37 4.80 -2.66
CA THR A 105 10.27 5.63 -1.83
C THR A 105 9.50 6.34 -0.70
N PRO A 106 8.98 5.62 0.32
CA PRO A 106 8.07 6.22 1.31
C PRO A 106 8.68 7.37 2.12
N ALA A 107 10.00 7.38 2.33
CA ALA A 107 10.71 8.45 3.02
C ALA A 107 10.65 9.82 2.30
N GLU A 108 10.41 9.82 0.99
CA GLU A 108 10.28 11.01 0.13
C GLU A 108 8.83 11.31 -0.26
N MET A 109 7.89 10.51 0.25
CA MET A 109 6.47 10.67 -0.04
C MET A 109 5.97 12.03 0.47
N MET A 110 5.05 12.61 -0.30
CA MET A 110 4.27 13.76 0.14
C MET A 110 3.41 13.45 1.38
N ALA A 111 2.82 14.49 1.97
CA ALA A 111 1.95 14.32 3.13
C ALA A 111 0.68 13.51 2.81
N LEU A 112 0.18 12.75 3.79
CA LEU A 112 -0.99 11.89 3.65
C LEU A 112 -2.26 12.64 3.24
N ASP A 113 -2.38 13.93 3.59
CA ASP A 113 -3.53 14.77 3.26
C ASP A 113 -3.58 15.23 1.80
N GLY A 114 -2.50 14.99 1.04
CA GLY A 114 -2.48 15.18 -0.41
C GLY A 114 -3.19 14.08 -1.21
N PHE A 115 -3.49 12.93 -0.59
CA PHE A 115 -4.25 11.84 -1.18
C PHE A 115 -5.75 11.99 -0.93
N SER A 116 -6.58 11.24 -1.67
CA SER A 116 -8.03 11.23 -1.42
C SER A 116 -8.31 10.76 0.00
N GLN A 117 -8.96 11.61 0.79
CA GLN A 117 -9.40 11.25 2.15
C GLN A 117 -10.76 10.54 2.15
N GLY A 118 -11.40 10.39 0.98
CA GLY A 118 -12.82 10.07 0.89
C GLY A 118 -13.71 11.20 1.43
N THR A 119 -15.01 10.95 1.41
CA THR A 119 -16.03 11.89 1.92
C THR A 119 -16.74 11.31 3.13
N GLN A 120 -17.61 12.09 3.78
CA GLN A 120 -18.38 11.58 4.92
C GLN A 120 -19.35 10.47 4.49
N ASP A 121 -19.98 10.63 3.32
CA ASP A 121 -20.96 9.67 2.78
C ASP A 121 -20.28 8.49 2.07
N TYR A 122 -19.07 8.70 1.55
CA TYR A 122 -18.26 7.70 0.85
C TYR A 122 -16.84 7.67 1.41
N PRO A 123 -16.64 7.22 2.66
CA PRO A 123 -15.30 7.13 3.26
C PRO A 123 -14.45 6.05 2.59
N ASP A 124 -15.08 5.03 2.02
CA ASP A 124 -14.47 3.94 1.25
C ASP A 124 -13.74 4.42 -0.03
N ARG A 125 -14.06 5.62 -0.54
CA ARG A 125 -13.40 6.23 -1.71
C ARG A 125 -12.11 7.00 -1.39
N SER A 126 -11.55 6.81 -0.20
CA SER A 126 -10.21 7.29 0.13
C SER A 126 -9.13 6.46 -0.58
N THR A 127 -7.94 7.02 -0.71
CA THR A 127 -6.79 6.28 -1.23
C THR A 127 -6.31 5.21 -0.24
N THR A 128 -6.00 4.01 -0.74
CA THR A 128 -5.17 3.02 -0.04
C THR A 128 -3.74 3.13 -0.55
N LEU A 129 -2.77 3.37 0.34
CA LEU A 129 -1.35 3.51 -0.04
C LEU A 129 -0.62 2.18 0.13
N ILE A 130 0.12 1.78 -0.90
CA ILE A 130 1.03 0.63 -0.87
C ILE A 130 2.46 1.18 -0.76
N LEU A 131 3.03 1.09 0.44
CA LEU A 131 4.36 1.61 0.75
C LEU A 131 5.38 0.46 0.71
N GLN A 132 6.37 0.56 -0.18
CA GLN A 132 7.49 -0.37 -0.20
C GLN A 132 8.50 0.02 0.88
N VAL A 133 8.55 -0.75 1.96
CA VAL A 133 9.50 -0.56 3.07
C VAL A 133 10.55 -1.65 3.04
N SER A 134 11.75 -1.38 3.57
CA SER A 134 12.84 -2.36 3.55
C SER A 134 12.54 -3.57 4.45
N ASP A 135 11.99 -3.33 5.64
CA ASP A 135 11.63 -4.36 6.63
C ASP A 135 10.60 -3.82 7.62
N PHE A 136 10.17 -4.66 8.56
CA PHE A 136 9.17 -4.35 9.59
C PHE A 136 9.73 -4.15 11.01
N THR A 137 11.06 -4.16 11.19
CA THR A 137 11.70 -4.27 12.52
C THR A 137 12.79 -3.24 12.81
N SER A 138 13.37 -2.59 11.81
CA SER A 138 14.54 -1.71 11.94
C SER A 138 14.22 -0.22 12.01
N GLY A 139 12.96 0.16 11.81
CA GLY A 139 12.48 1.54 11.88
C GLY A 139 12.20 2.04 13.30
N VAL A 140 11.48 3.17 13.37
CA VAL A 140 10.97 3.68 14.65
C VAL A 140 9.77 2.83 15.08
N PRO A 141 9.76 2.23 16.29
CA PRO A 141 8.65 1.42 16.75
C PRO A 141 7.34 2.20 16.86
N LEU A 142 6.28 1.63 16.30
CA LEU A 142 4.91 2.12 16.38
C LEU A 142 4.13 1.20 17.32
N LEU A 143 3.69 1.74 18.46
CA LEU A 143 2.78 1.04 19.37
C LEU A 143 1.34 1.27 18.92
N LEU A 144 0.68 0.21 18.48
CA LEU A 144 -0.62 0.23 17.82
C LEU A 144 -1.75 -0.22 18.76
N GLU A 145 -2.91 0.42 18.63
CA GLU A 145 -4.16 0.04 19.28
C GLU A 145 -5.36 0.29 18.37
N GLY A 146 -6.50 -0.32 18.69
CA GLY A 146 -7.75 -0.10 17.98
C GLY A 146 -8.42 -1.40 17.54
N PRO A 147 -9.42 -1.33 16.65
CA PRO A 147 -10.10 -2.51 16.13
C PRO A 147 -9.10 -3.54 15.56
N GLY A 148 -9.32 -4.82 15.88
CA GLY A 148 -8.44 -5.91 15.46
C GLY A 148 -7.21 -6.16 16.35
N ILE A 149 -7.00 -5.32 17.38
CA ILE A 149 -5.90 -5.45 18.35
C ILE A 149 -6.52 -5.64 19.75
N GLU A 150 -6.24 -6.76 20.41
CA GLU A 150 -6.81 -7.07 21.74
C GLU A 150 -6.27 -6.13 22.83
N THR A 151 -4.96 -5.91 22.87
CA THR A 151 -4.30 -5.05 23.87
C THR A 151 -3.45 -3.98 23.20
N SER A 152 -2.35 -4.41 22.59
CA SER A 152 -1.45 -3.57 21.79
C SER A 152 -0.67 -4.44 20.81
N ALA A 153 -0.23 -3.87 19.70
CA ALA A 153 0.70 -4.49 18.77
C ALA A 153 1.87 -3.54 18.49
N THR A 154 3.03 -4.08 18.10
CA THR A 154 4.19 -3.25 17.77
C THR A 154 4.73 -3.66 16.40
N ILE A 155 5.01 -2.66 15.57
CA ILE A 155 5.71 -2.82 14.29
C ILE A 155 6.69 -1.66 14.13
N ALA A 156 7.84 -1.87 13.48
CA ALA A 156 8.86 -0.86 13.28
C ALA A 156 9.30 -0.80 11.81
N PRO A 157 8.41 -0.40 10.88
CA PRO A 157 8.74 -0.38 9.46
C PRO A 157 9.85 0.63 9.16
N ALA A 158 10.83 0.20 8.36
CA ALA A 158 11.94 1.05 7.95
C ALA A 158 11.50 2.07 6.88
N GLN A 159 12.23 3.19 6.78
CA GLN A 159 12.06 4.20 5.71
C GLN A 159 10.67 4.82 5.60
N MET A 160 9.96 4.95 6.72
CA MET A 160 8.64 5.59 6.77
C MET A 160 8.70 7.09 6.41
N PRO A 161 7.57 7.67 5.94
CA PRO A 161 7.46 9.10 5.69
C PRO A 161 7.86 9.94 6.91
N ARG A 162 8.41 11.13 6.66
CA ARG A 162 8.75 12.09 7.74
C ARG A 162 7.51 12.49 8.51
N HIS A 163 7.63 12.69 9.83
CA HIS A 163 6.50 13.08 10.70
C HIS A 163 5.29 12.13 10.61
N PHE A 164 5.52 10.85 10.31
CA PHE A 164 4.46 9.87 10.08
C PHE A 164 3.47 9.80 11.25
N ILE A 165 3.95 9.82 12.50
CA ILE A 165 3.10 9.73 13.69
C ILE A 165 2.15 10.93 13.77
N GLU A 166 2.64 12.15 13.51
CA GLU A 166 1.81 13.35 13.49
C GLU A 166 0.78 13.32 12.36
N GLN A 167 1.19 12.91 11.16
CA GLN A 167 0.29 12.76 10.01
C GLN A 167 -0.79 11.70 10.26
N TRP A 168 -0.43 10.57 10.87
CA TRP A 168 -1.37 9.50 11.19
C TRP A 168 -2.38 9.92 12.27
N LYS A 169 -1.96 10.72 13.25
CA LYS A 169 -2.89 11.34 14.21
C LYS A 169 -3.94 12.21 13.51
N GLN A 170 -3.53 13.00 12.53
CA GLN A 170 -4.46 13.80 11.73
C GLN A 170 -5.37 12.92 10.86
N ASN A 171 -4.86 11.82 10.32
CA ASN A 171 -5.64 10.84 9.57
C ASN A 171 -6.81 10.30 10.42
N ILE A 172 -6.52 9.89 11.66
CA ILE A 172 -7.52 9.37 12.60
C ILE A 172 -8.56 10.43 12.99
N GLN A 173 -8.15 11.69 13.16
CA GLN A 173 -9.07 12.79 13.51
C GLN A 173 -10.16 13.04 12.45
N ARG A 174 -9.97 12.55 11.22
CA ARG A 174 -10.93 12.68 10.11
C ARG A 174 -11.94 11.54 10.05
N PHE A 175 -11.84 10.53 10.92
CA PHE A 175 -12.71 9.35 10.88
C PHE A 175 -14.20 9.73 10.73
N PRO A 176 -14.97 9.12 9.79
CA PRO A 176 -14.66 7.90 9.03
C PRO A 176 -13.75 8.10 7.81
N ARG A 177 -13.38 9.34 7.47
CA ARG A 177 -12.45 9.65 6.38
C ARG A 177 -11.01 9.36 6.79
N GLY A 178 -10.13 9.35 5.80
CA GLY A 178 -8.70 9.09 5.97
C GLY A 178 -8.21 7.96 5.07
N VAL A 179 -6.90 7.85 4.90
CA VAL A 179 -6.28 6.81 4.07
C VAL A 179 -6.00 5.54 4.87
N ASP A 180 -5.95 4.40 4.18
CA ASP A 180 -5.42 3.14 4.71
C ASP A 180 -4.03 2.86 4.13
N ILE A 181 -3.19 2.11 4.85
CA ILE A 181 -1.83 1.77 4.40
C ILE A 181 -1.64 0.25 4.37
N ILE A 182 -1.06 -0.23 3.28
CA ILE A 182 -0.45 -1.55 3.12
C ILE A 182 1.06 -1.35 3.04
N LEU A 183 1.81 -1.85 4.01
CA LEU A 183 3.26 -1.90 4.02
C LEU A 183 3.70 -3.19 3.32
N ALA A 184 4.60 -3.11 2.36
CA ALA A 184 5.08 -4.23 1.57
C ALA A 184 6.60 -4.40 1.69
N THR A 185 7.04 -5.60 2.03
CA THR A 185 8.45 -6.05 2.02
C THR A 185 8.57 -7.30 1.15
N PRO A 186 9.79 -7.79 0.85
CA PRO A 186 9.96 -9.09 0.20
C PRO A 186 9.42 -10.29 1.00
N GLU A 187 9.23 -10.14 2.31
CA GLU A 187 8.78 -11.21 3.20
C GLU A 187 7.25 -11.28 3.35
N GLY A 188 6.56 -10.17 3.11
CA GLY A 188 5.10 -10.12 3.22
C GLY A 188 4.55 -8.71 3.33
N ILE A 189 3.37 -8.62 3.93
CA ILE A 189 2.64 -7.37 4.12
C ILE A 189 2.21 -7.17 5.57
N ALA A 190 2.06 -5.91 5.96
CA ALA A 190 1.38 -5.51 7.18
C ALA A 190 0.51 -4.30 6.88
N CYS A 191 -0.62 -4.14 7.56
CA CYS A 191 -1.55 -3.04 7.28
C CYS A 191 -1.77 -2.13 8.47
N LEU A 192 -2.09 -0.87 8.15
CA LEU A 192 -2.58 0.14 9.07
C LEU A 192 -3.89 0.70 8.49
N PRO A 193 -5.06 0.14 8.85
CA PRO A 193 -6.34 0.80 8.59
C PRO A 193 -6.43 2.14 9.33
N ARG A 194 -7.18 3.10 8.79
CA ARG A 194 -7.34 4.46 9.33
C ARG A 194 -7.88 4.51 10.76
N THR A 195 -8.46 3.41 11.26
CA THR A 195 -8.94 3.26 12.64
C THR A 195 -7.82 2.90 13.63
N THR A 196 -6.67 2.44 13.16
CA THR A 196 -5.53 2.06 13.99
C THR A 196 -4.90 3.30 14.60
N ARG A 197 -4.83 3.35 15.93
CA ARG A 197 -4.20 4.43 16.69
C ARG A 197 -2.74 4.10 16.95
N ILE A 198 -1.88 5.11 16.84
CA ILE A 198 -0.48 5.02 17.26
C ILE A 198 -0.33 5.74 18.60
N LYS A 199 0.01 4.99 19.65
CA LYS A 199 0.35 5.55 20.96
C LYS A 199 1.72 6.20 20.87
N THR A 200 1.79 7.47 21.23
CA THR A 200 3.07 8.09 21.58
C THR A 200 3.56 7.46 22.87
N MET A 201 4.70 6.75 22.81
CA MET A 201 5.44 6.42 24.01
C MET A 201 5.83 7.76 24.65
N GLY A 202 5.42 7.97 25.90
CA GLY A 202 5.74 9.20 26.63
C GLY A 202 7.25 9.42 26.66
N ALA A 203 7.64 10.69 26.53
CA ALA A 203 9.00 11.15 26.79
C ALA A 203 9.37 10.98 28.27
#